data_AF-A0AAU4JRN0-F1
#
_entry.id   AF-A0AAU4JRN0-F1
#
_cell.length_a   1.000
_cell.length_b   1.000
_cell.length_c   1.000
_cell.angle_alpha   90.00
_cell.angle_beta   90.00
_cell.angle_gamma   90.00
#
_symmetry.space_group_name_H-M   'P 1'
#
loop_
_entity.id
_entity.type
_entity.pdbx_description
1 polymer ?
#
loop_
_entity_poly.entity_id
_entity_poly.type
_entity_poly.pdbx_seq_one_letter_code
_entity_poly.pdbx_strand_id
1 'polypeptide(L)'
;MTKVTTWATMSLDGYIADASHGGFEYLFQWYENGDVETPTADPELTFRTSATSARHLRALTERTGALVVGRRLFDITGGWGGRHPLDVPVVVVTHSVPEGWAPENDSFVFVTDGIESAISRAKAIAGDKEVGVNGGTIATQVVEAGLLDEVHVELVPVLLGAGIPLFADLKIAPLQLDGPFSVVEGDGVTHLAYRVRPAA
;
A
#
# COMPACT_ATOMS: atom_id res chain seq x y z
N MET A 1 -5.85 18.12 -7.19
CA MET A 1 -6.69 17.11 -6.54
C MET A 1 -5.76 16.07 -5.95
N THR A 2 -5.94 15.70 -4.69
CA THR A 2 -5.15 14.65 -4.02
C THR A 2 -5.30 13.32 -4.75
N LYS A 3 -4.18 12.77 -5.24
CA LYS A 3 -4.18 11.47 -5.90
C LYS A 3 -4.35 10.33 -4.91
N VAL A 4 -4.93 9.24 -5.37
CA VAL A 4 -5.05 7.97 -4.66
C VAL A 4 -4.24 6.93 -5.41
N THR A 5 -3.28 6.31 -4.72
CA THR A 5 -2.34 5.36 -5.32
C THR A 5 -2.28 4.08 -4.50
N THR A 6 -2.11 2.92 -5.12
CA THR A 6 -1.78 1.67 -4.42
C THR A 6 -0.29 1.41 -4.54
N TRP A 7 0.30 0.85 -3.49
CA TRP A 7 1.71 0.48 -3.45
C TRP A 7 1.91 -0.88 -2.79
N ALA A 8 2.31 -1.88 -3.55
CA ALA A 8 2.44 -3.23 -3.03
C ALA A 8 3.60 -4.01 -3.67
N THR A 9 4.36 -4.68 -2.82
CA THR A 9 5.23 -5.76 -3.27
C THR A 9 4.43 -6.97 -3.66
N MET A 10 4.71 -7.47 -4.86
CA MET A 10 3.93 -8.52 -5.51
C MET A 10 4.87 -9.55 -6.12
N SER A 11 4.53 -10.82 -5.91
CA SER A 11 5.16 -11.93 -6.62
C SER A 11 4.95 -11.82 -8.12
N LEU A 12 5.79 -12.50 -8.90
CA LEU A 12 5.73 -12.48 -10.36
C LEU A 12 4.40 -13.04 -10.90
N ASP A 13 3.76 -13.92 -10.14
CA ASP A 13 2.44 -14.50 -10.42
C ASP A 13 1.26 -13.75 -9.78
N GLY A 14 1.48 -12.56 -9.20
CA GLY A 14 0.41 -11.62 -8.89
C GLY A 14 -0.09 -11.57 -7.44
N TYR A 15 0.66 -12.15 -6.49
CA TYR A 15 0.24 -12.27 -5.09
C TYR A 15 1.03 -11.35 -4.15
N ILE A 16 0.34 -10.77 -3.17
CA ILE A 16 0.90 -9.87 -2.14
C ILE A 16 1.09 -10.56 -0.77
N ALA A 17 0.60 -11.78 -0.65
CA ALA A 17 0.84 -12.71 0.45
C ALA A 17 0.50 -14.12 -0.04
N ASP A 18 1.05 -15.15 0.60
CA ASP A 18 0.62 -16.53 0.34
C ASP A 18 -0.77 -16.82 0.96
N ALA A 19 -1.29 -18.04 0.75
CA ALA A 19 -2.61 -18.44 1.25
C ALA A 19 -2.74 -18.46 2.79
N SER A 20 -1.60 -18.58 3.50
CA SER A 20 -1.51 -18.49 4.96
C SER A 20 -1.35 -17.06 5.47
N HIS A 21 -1.37 -16.07 4.58
CA HIS A 21 -1.04 -14.67 4.85
C HIS A 21 0.44 -14.48 5.27
N GLY A 22 1.33 -15.25 4.64
CA GLY A 22 2.79 -15.19 4.78
C GLY A 22 3.50 -14.98 3.45
N GLY A 23 4.66 -15.61 3.28
CA GLY A 23 5.53 -15.46 2.11
C GLY A 23 6.36 -14.17 2.13
N PHE A 24 6.33 -13.45 3.26
CA PHE A 24 6.98 -12.17 3.44
C PHE A 24 8.51 -12.26 3.43
N GLU A 25 9.07 -13.41 3.83
CA GLU A 25 10.50 -13.69 3.72
C GLU A 25 11.00 -13.69 2.27
N TYR A 26 10.12 -13.96 1.30
CA TYR A 26 10.43 -13.88 -0.12
C TYR A 26 10.01 -12.53 -0.71
N LEU A 27 8.79 -12.07 -0.39
CA LEU A 27 8.26 -10.81 -0.93
C LEU A 27 9.10 -9.62 -0.50
N PHE A 28 9.54 -9.57 0.76
CA PHE A 28 10.19 -8.39 1.34
C PHE A 28 11.71 -8.51 1.44
N GLN A 29 12.32 -9.55 0.86
CA GLN A 29 13.77 -9.74 0.87
C GLN A 29 14.53 -8.52 0.29
N TRP A 30 13.94 -7.82 -0.68
CA TRP A 30 14.55 -6.66 -1.30
C TRP A 30 14.72 -5.47 -0.35
N TYR A 31 14.01 -5.43 0.78
CA TYR A 31 14.20 -4.41 1.81
C TYR A 31 15.54 -4.53 2.56
N GLU A 32 16.26 -5.64 2.42
CA GLU A 32 17.51 -5.94 3.12
C GLU A 32 18.69 -6.25 2.17
N ASN A 33 18.52 -6.02 0.87
CA ASN A 33 19.47 -6.49 -0.14
C ASN A 33 20.55 -5.49 -0.56
N GLY A 34 20.70 -4.37 0.15
CA GLY A 34 21.72 -3.38 -0.14
C GLY A 34 22.30 -2.71 1.10
N ASP A 35 23.14 -1.70 0.86
CA ASP A 35 23.91 -1.01 1.88
C ASP A 35 23.34 0.37 2.27
N VAL A 36 22.37 0.88 1.51
CA VAL A 36 21.78 2.20 1.75
C VAL A 36 20.62 2.11 2.73
N GLU A 37 20.81 2.73 3.89
CA GLU A 37 19.78 2.84 4.92
C GLU A 37 18.66 3.81 4.51
N THR A 38 17.42 3.38 4.71
CA THR A 38 16.21 4.21 4.64
C THR A 38 15.47 4.05 5.98
N PRO A 39 15.72 4.96 6.94
CA PRO A 39 15.05 4.92 8.23
C PRO A 39 13.54 5.08 8.10
N THR A 40 12.80 4.51 9.04
CA THR A 40 11.35 4.71 9.18
C THR A 40 11.04 5.39 10.52
N ALA A 41 9.76 5.68 10.77
CA ALA A 41 9.29 6.19 12.07
C ALA A 41 9.57 5.22 13.22
N ASP A 42 9.69 3.93 12.90
CA ASP A 42 10.10 2.88 13.82
C ASP A 42 11.62 2.65 13.67
N PRO A 43 12.44 3.03 14.66
CA PRO A 43 13.89 2.86 14.58
C PRO A 43 14.32 1.39 14.50
N GLU A 44 13.49 0.44 14.95
CA GLU A 44 13.77 -0.99 14.82
C GLU A 44 13.50 -1.50 13.40
N LEU A 45 12.77 -0.75 12.58
CA LEU A 45 12.45 -1.08 11.19
C LEU A 45 13.16 -0.12 10.23
N THR A 46 14.48 -0.27 10.09
CA THR A 46 15.27 0.45 9.08
C THR A 46 15.51 -0.44 7.86
N PHE A 47 15.07 0.01 6.68
CA PHE A 47 15.34 -0.72 5.43
C PHE A 47 16.78 -0.51 4.98
N ARG A 48 17.39 -1.54 4.38
CA ARG A 48 18.73 -1.49 3.76
C ARG A 48 18.63 -2.01 2.33
N THR A 49 18.57 -1.10 1.37
CA THR A 49 18.28 -1.45 -0.03
C THR A 49 19.37 -0.95 -0.97
N SER A 50 19.32 -1.36 -2.24
CA SER A 50 20.14 -0.75 -3.29
C SER A 50 19.94 0.78 -3.31
N ALA A 51 20.95 1.54 -3.75
CA ALA A 51 20.85 2.99 -3.86
C ALA A 51 19.67 3.45 -4.73
N THR A 52 19.29 2.65 -5.73
CA THR A 52 18.14 2.93 -6.60
C THR A 52 16.82 2.73 -5.87
N SER A 53 16.64 1.60 -5.19
CA SER A 53 15.45 1.32 -4.38
C SER A 53 15.31 2.33 -3.22
N ALA A 54 16.41 2.71 -2.57
CA ALA A 54 16.37 3.73 -1.50
C ALA A 54 15.87 5.10 -2.00
N ARG A 55 16.31 5.54 -3.19
CA ARG A 55 15.77 6.77 -3.80
C ARG A 55 14.28 6.65 -4.10
N HIS A 56 13.85 5.49 -4.59
CA HIS A 56 12.44 5.23 -4.88
C HIS A 56 11.59 5.26 -3.60
N LEU A 57 11.99 4.53 -2.55
CA LEU A 57 11.34 4.52 -1.24
C LEU A 57 11.19 5.93 -0.66
N ARG A 58 12.27 6.72 -0.65
CA ARG A 58 12.23 8.10 -0.12
C ARG A 58 11.25 8.98 -0.89
N ALA A 59 11.25 8.92 -2.22
CA ALA A 59 10.32 9.68 -3.05
C ALA A 59 8.84 9.30 -2.79
N LEU A 60 8.57 8.01 -2.55
CA LEU A 60 7.24 7.53 -2.19
C LEU A 60 6.79 8.00 -0.80
N THR A 61 7.68 7.90 0.19
CA THR A 61 7.40 8.38 1.55
C THR A 61 7.15 9.89 1.56
N GLU A 62 8.00 10.68 0.89
CA GLU A 62 7.89 12.14 0.89
C GLU A 62 6.55 12.64 0.34
N ARG A 63 6.04 11.99 -0.71
CA ARG A 63 4.79 12.38 -1.38
C ARG A 63 3.53 11.81 -0.72
N THR A 64 3.65 10.85 0.20
CA THR A 64 2.50 10.26 0.90
C THR A 64 2.10 11.13 2.09
N GLY A 65 0.81 11.45 2.20
CA GLY A 65 0.24 12.26 3.28
C GLY A 65 -0.67 11.49 4.23
N ALA A 66 -1.29 10.41 3.74
CA ALA A 66 -2.12 9.52 4.56
C ALA A 66 -2.18 8.13 3.91
N LEU A 67 -2.53 7.13 4.71
CA LEU A 67 -2.79 5.77 4.24
C LEU A 67 -4.24 5.37 4.45
N VAL A 68 -4.74 4.49 3.59
CA VAL A 68 -6.00 3.75 3.79
C VAL A 68 -5.68 2.26 3.81
N VAL A 69 -6.06 1.60 4.90
CA VAL A 69 -5.82 0.16 5.09
C VAL A 69 -7.07 -0.55 5.58
N GLY A 70 -7.12 -1.86 5.37
CA GLY A 70 -8.19 -2.70 5.91
C GLY A 70 -7.93 -3.10 7.37
N ARG A 71 -9.01 -3.40 8.10
CA ARG A 71 -8.97 -3.95 9.47
C ARG A 71 -7.95 -5.07 9.67
N ARG A 72 -7.90 -6.03 8.74
CA ARG A 72 -7.03 -7.21 8.83
C ARG A 72 -5.54 -6.85 8.86
N LEU A 73 -5.12 -5.89 8.04
CA LEU A 73 -3.72 -5.43 8.04
C LEU A 73 -3.38 -4.76 9.37
N PHE A 74 -4.27 -3.89 9.84
CA PHE A 74 -4.12 -3.24 11.14
C PHE A 74 -4.00 -4.26 12.29
N ASP A 75 -4.78 -5.34 12.28
CA ASP A 75 -4.70 -6.40 13.29
C ASP A 75 -3.36 -7.15 13.26
N ILE A 76 -2.91 -7.56 12.07
CA ILE A 76 -1.67 -8.34 11.90
C ILE A 76 -0.46 -7.53 12.37
N THR A 77 -0.48 -6.21 12.18
CA THR A 77 0.62 -5.32 12.59
C THR A 77 0.49 -4.83 14.02
N GLY A 78 -0.57 -5.23 14.75
CA GLY A 78 -0.85 -4.72 16.10
C GLY A 78 -1.01 -3.20 16.13
N GLY A 79 -1.49 -2.60 15.04
CA GLY A 79 -1.56 -1.15 14.88
C GLY A 79 -0.19 -0.47 14.88
N TRP A 80 0.88 -1.18 14.49
CA TRP A 80 2.27 -0.71 14.49
C TRP A 80 2.70 -0.05 15.81
N GLY A 81 2.22 -0.55 16.95
CA GLY A 81 2.52 0.04 18.26
C GLY A 81 2.01 1.48 18.44
N GLY A 82 1.06 1.93 17.62
CA GLY A 82 0.49 3.27 17.69
C GLY A 82 0.97 4.23 16.61
N ARG A 83 1.94 3.86 15.76
CA ARG A 83 2.51 4.76 14.74
C ARG A 83 2.98 3.98 13.52
N HIS A 84 2.48 4.33 12.34
CA HIS A 84 2.88 3.66 11.10
C HIS A 84 4.35 3.98 10.74
N PRO A 85 5.13 3.04 10.18
CA PRO A 85 6.53 3.26 9.78
C PRO A 85 6.75 4.43 8.81
N LEU A 86 5.78 4.74 7.95
CA LEU A 86 5.84 5.90 7.05
C LEU A 86 5.62 7.26 7.72
N ASP A 87 5.34 7.29 9.03
CA ASP A 87 5.06 8.51 9.81
C ASP A 87 3.91 9.37 9.26
N VAL A 88 2.84 8.71 8.82
CA VAL A 88 1.63 9.37 8.31
C VAL A 88 0.39 8.80 8.99
N PRO A 89 -0.70 9.59 9.13
CA PRO A 89 -1.93 9.07 9.68
C PRO A 89 -2.55 7.97 8.80
N VAL A 90 -3.22 7.03 9.43
CA VAL A 90 -3.81 5.84 8.80
C VAL A 90 -5.32 5.82 9.01
N VAL A 91 -6.05 5.83 7.90
CA VAL A 91 -7.50 5.58 7.89
C VAL A 91 -7.73 4.09 7.78
N VAL A 92 -8.38 3.50 8.78
CA VAL A 92 -8.65 2.06 8.86
C VAL A 92 -10.10 1.80 8.51
N VAL A 93 -10.33 1.10 7.39
CA VAL A 93 -11.67 0.67 6.96
C VAL A 93 -12.06 -0.57 7.76
N THR A 94 -13.15 -0.47 8.52
CA THR A 94 -13.61 -1.52 9.44
C THR A 94 -15.13 -1.48 9.58
N HIS A 95 -15.77 -2.54 10.06
CA HIS A 95 -17.22 -2.53 10.34
C HIS A 95 -17.55 -1.98 11.73
N SER A 96 -16.57 -2.00 12.63
CA SER A 96 -16.66 -1.45 13.98
C SER A 96 -15.29 -0.99 14.45
N VAL A 97 -15.26 -0.01 15.36
CA VAL A 97 -14.03 0.41 16.04
C VAL A 97 -13.57 -0.76 16.94
N PRO A 98 -12.31 -1.20 16.85
CA PRO A 98 -11.81 -2.28 17.69
C PRO A 98 -11.79 -1.91 19.17
N GLU A 99 -11.90 -2.93 20.02
CA GLU A 99 -11.83 -2.75 21.47
C GLU A 99 -10.49 -2.14 21.88
N GLY A 100 -10.53 -1.21 22.85
CA GLY A 100 -9.34 -0.52 23.34
C GLY A 100 -8.85 0.65 22.49
N TRP A 101 -9.49 0.96 21.36
CA TRP A 101 -9.15 2.10 20.52
C TRP A 101 -10.24 3.17 20.54
N ALA A 102 -9.84 4.43 20.52
CA ALA A 102 -10.74 5.54 20.22
C ALA A 102 -11.10 5.54 18.72
N PRO A 103 -12.29 6.04 18.33
CA PRO A 103 -12.67 6.15 16.91
C PRO A 103 -11.68 6.98 16.07
N GLU A 104 -11.03 7.96 16.68
CA GLU A 104 -10.02 8.79 16.05
C GLU A 104 -8.97 9.21 17.10
N ASN A 105 -7.71 9.23 16.68
CA ASN A 105 -6.56 9.78 17.42
C ASN A 105 -5.53 10.34 16.41
N ASP A 106 -4.39 10.82 16.90
CA ASP A 106 -3.36 11.48 16.07
C ASP A 106 -2.81 10.58 14.95
N SER A 107 -2.80 9.26 15.14
CA SER A 107 -2.25 8.29 14.18
C SER A 107 -3.31 7.55 13.37
N PHE A 108 -4.52 7.37 13.91
CA PHE A 108 -5.53 6.50 13.31
C PHE A 108 -6.93 7.12 13.27
N VAL A 109 -7.63 6.89 12.17
CA VAL A 109 -9.05 7.19 12.02
C VAL A 109 -9.78 5.92 11.60
N PHE A 110 -10.72 5.43 12.42
CA PHE A 110 -11.52 4.25 12.08
C PHE A 110 -12.79 4.67 11.35
N VAL A 111 -12.97 4.18 10.13
CA VAL A 111 -14.10 4.52 9.26
C VAL A 111 -14.99 3.30 9.06
N THR A 112 -16.28 3.45 9.36
CA THR A 112 -17.27 2.36 9.38
C THR A 112 -18.38 2.46 8.33
N ASP A 113 -18.35 3.48 7.49
CA ASP A 113 -19.37 3.78 6.48
C ASP A 113 -18.85 3.60 5.03
N GLY A 114 -17.75 2.86 4.87
CA GLY A 114 -17.30 2.33 3.58
C GLY A 114 -16.11 3.03 2.94
N ILE A 115 -15.72 2.54 1.75
CA ILE A 115 -14.45 2.93 1.11
C ILE A 115 -14.45 4.38 0.61
N GLU A 116 -15.56 4.88 0.10
CA GLU A 116 -15.65 6.26 -0.41
C GLU A 116 -15.47 7.29 0.71
N SER A 117 -16.09 7.05 1.87
CA SER A 117 -15.92 7.86 3.07
C SER A 117 -14.48 7.82 3.57
N ALA A 118 -13.86 6.64 3.59
CA ALA A 118 -12.46 6.48 3.98
C ALA A 118 -11.50 7.24 3.06
N ILE A 119 -11.68 7.16 1.74
CA ILE A 119 -10.89 7.94 0.77
C ILE A 119 -11.11 9.44 0.97
N SER A 120 -12.35 9.88 1.16
CA SER A 120 -12.67 11.29 1.42
C SER A 120 -11.94 11.82 2.66
N ARG A 121 -11.99 11.06 3.76
CA ARG A 121 -11.30 11.38 5.00
C ARG A 121 -9.78 11.40 4.83
N ALA A 122 -9.23 10.40 4.13
CA ALA A 122 -7.80 10.32 3.85
C ALA A 122 -7.31 11.49 3.00
N LYS A 123 -8.08 11.92 1.99
CA LYS A 123 -7.75 13.10 1.18
C LYS A 123 -7.73 14.38 2.01
N ALA A 124 -8.68 14.54 2.93
CA ALA A 124 -8.70 15.68 3.85
C ALA A 124 -7.48 15.71 4.78
N ILE A 125 -7.04 14.54 5.26
CA ILE A 125 -5.86 14.39 6.11
C ILE A 125 -4.56 14.63 5.32
N ALA A 126 -4.46 14.07 4.12
CA ALA A 126 -3.25 14.15 3.29
C ALA A 126 -2.97 15.57 2.77
N GLY A 127 -4.00 16.42 2.68
CA GLY A 127 -3.87 17.77 2.13
C GLY A 127 -3.38 17.74 0.69
N ASP A 128 -2.26 18.42 0.42
CA ASP A 128 -1.67 18.49 -0.93
C ASP A 128 -0.84 17.26 -1.32
N LYS A 129 -0.64 16.31 -0.39
CA LYS A 129 0.08 15.05 -0.62
C LYS A 129 -0.85 13.94 -1.09
N GLU A 130 -0.29 12.83 -1.55
CA GLU A 130 -1.04 11.67 -2.05
C GLU A 130 -1.59 10.78 -0.92
N VAL A 131 -2.64 10.02 -1.24
CA VAL A 131 -3.19 8.95 -0.38
C VAL A 131 -2.69 7.60 -0.90
N GLY A 132 -2.02 6.84 -0.05
CA GLY A 132 -1.65 5.45 -0.33
C GLY A 132 -2.73 4.48 0.13
N VAL A 133 -3.08 3.47 -0.65
CA VAL A 133 -4.12 2.47 -0.32
C VAL A 133 -3.54 1.06 -0.37
N ASN A 134 -3.50 0.37 0.77
CA ASN A 134 -2.74 -0.87 0.91
C ASN A 134 -3.51 -1.97 1.66
N GLY A 135 -3.17 -3.22 1.33
CA GLY A 135 -3.55 -4.41 2.08
C GLY A 135 -4.96 -4.95 1.80
N GLY A 136 -5.06 -6.29 1.82
CA GLY A 136 -6.32 -7.01 1.68
C GLY A 136 -7.09 -6.62 0.42
N THR A 137 -8.36 -6.28 0.58
CA THR A 137 -9.27 -5.93 -0.53
C THR A 137 -9.34 -4.44 -0.82
N ILE A 138 -8.56 -3.58 -0.13
CA ILE A 138 -8.69 -2.13 -0.23
C ILE A 138 -8.40 -1.63 -1.64
N ALA A 139 -7.28 -2.04 -2.24
CA ALA A 139 -6.94 -1.61 -3.61
C ALA A 139 -8.04 -2.02 -4.61
N THR A 140 -8.62 -3.21 -4.45
CA THR A 140 -9.76 -3.68 -5.26
C THR A 140 -11.00 -2.79 -5.05
N GLN A 141 -11.38 -2.51 -3.81
CA GLN A 141 -12.55 -1.66 -3.52
C GLN A 141 -12.40 -0.24 -4.06
N VAL A 142 -11.21 0.35 -3.93
CA VAL A 142 -10.91 1.71 -4.40
C VAL A 142 -10.96 1.79 -5.92
N VAL A 143 -10.42 0.78 -6.62
CA VAL A 143 -10.46 0.76 -8.09
C VAL A 143 -11.87 0.48 -8.61
N GLU A 144 -12.65 -0.39 -7.95
CA GLU A 144 -14.07 -0.63 -8.29
C GLU A 144 -14.94 0.62 -8.09
N ALA A 145 -14.62 1.45 -7.10
CA ALA A 145 -15.27 2.74 -6.87
C ALA A 145 -14.83 3.83 -7.86
N GLY A 146 -13.90 3.54 -8.79
CA GLY A 146 -13.36 4.53 -9.72
C GLY A 146 -12.53 5.62 -9.04
N LEU A 147 -11.99 5.34 -7.86
CA LEU A 147 -11.26 6.31 -7.02
C LEU A 147 -9.74 6.16 -7.10
N LEU A 148 -9.22 5.10 -7.73
CA LEU A 148 -7.80 4.83 -7.84
C LEU A 148 -7.21 5.53 -9.07
N ASP A 149 -6.15 6.32 -8.88
CA ASP A 149 -5.48 7.06 -9.97
C ASP A 149 -4.28 6.28 -10.54
N GLU A 150 -3.46 5.68 -9.66
CA GLU A 150 -2.21 5.02 -10.06
C GLU A 150 -2.00 3.68 -9.33
N VAL A 151 -1.40 2.74 -10.05
CA VAL A 151 -0.99 1.42 -9.53
C VAL A 151 0.53 1.36 -9.51
N HIS A 152 1.12 1.31 -8.32
CA HIS A 152 2.55 1.10 -8.09
C HIS A 152 2.79 -0.33 -7.59
N VAL A 153 3.72 -1.05 -8.21
CA VAL A 153 4.01 -2.45 -7.93
C VAL A 153 5.51 -2.69 -7.83
N GLU A 154 5.94 -3.32 -6.74
CA GLU A 154 7.30 -3.82 -6.55
C GLU A 154 7.28 -5.27 -6.97
N LEU A 155 7.54 -5.50 -8.25
CA LEU A 155 7.51 -6.84 -8.82
C LEU A 155 8.78 -7.57 -8.42
N VAL A 156 8.64 -8.60 -7.58
CA VAL A 156 9.76 -9.43 -7.12
C VAL A 156 9.81 -10.77 -7.87
N PRO A 157 11.00 -11.34 -8.12
CA PRO A 157 11.19 -12.53 -8.95
C PRO A 157 10.91 -13.83 -8.18
N VAL A 158 9.76 -13.92 -7.49
CA VAL A 158 9.28 -15.13 -6.82
C VAL A 158 7.92 -15.53 -7.37
N LEU A 159 7.64 -16.84 -7.42
CA LEU A 159 6.32 -17.39 -7.71
C LEU A 159 5.78 -18.00 -6.41
N LEU A 160 4.66 -17.50 -5.90
CA LEU A 160 4.02 -18.05 -4.69
C LEU A 160 3.07 -19.22 -5.01
N GLY A 161 2.62 -19.33 -6.26
CA GLY A 161 1.72 -20.36 -6.78
C GLY A 161 0.25 -20.15 -6.41
N ALA A 162 -0.03 -19.63 -5.21
CA ALA A 162 -1.35 -19.24 -4.73
C ALA A 162 -1.23 -18.26 -3.57
N GLY A 163 -2.26 -17.44 -3.36
CA GLY A 163 -2.29 -16.54 -2.21
C GLY A 163 -3.33 -15.44 -2.33
N ILE A 164 -3.03 -14.32 -1.68
CA ILE A 164 -3.85 -13.11 -1.73
C ILE A 164 -3.39 -12.29 -2.93
N PRO A 165 -4.18 -12.18 -4.02
CA PRO A 165 -3.80 -11.36 -5.17
C PRO A 165 -3.91 -9.88 -4.83
N LEU A 166 -3.14 -9.03 -5.54
CA LEU A 166 -3.26 -7.57 -5.38
C LEU A 166 -4.68 -7.07 -5.72
N PHE A 167 -5.25 -7.61 -6.79
CA PHE A 167 -6.64 -7.38 -7.20
C PHE A 167 -7.38 -8.71 -7.26
N ALA A 168 -8.39 -8.88 -6.40
CA ALA A 168 -9.20 -10.10 -6.32
C ALA A 168 -10.59 -9.86 -6.90
N ASP A 169 -11.12 -10.80 -7.70
CA ASP A 169 -12.53 -10.84 -8.14
C ASP A 169 -13.08 -9.51 -8.69
N LEU A 170 -12.27 -8.80 -9.49
CA LEU A 170 -12.57 -7.46 -9.98
C LEU A 170 -13.86 -7.44 -10.85
N LYS A 171 -14.92 -6.82 -10.34
CA LYS A 171 -16.25 -6.79 -10.98
C LYS A 171 -16.33 -5.89 -12.20
N ILE A 172 -15.42 -4.92 -12.29
CA ILE A 172 -15.33 -3.96 -13.40
C ILE A 172 -14.39 -4.43 -14.51
N ALA A 173 -13.99 -5.72 -14.50
CA ALA A 173 -13.08 -6.26 -15.49
C ALA A 173 -13.70 -6.35 -16.90
N PRO A 174 -12.90 -6.19 -17.98
CA PRO A 174 -11.49 -5.80 -17.95
C PRO A 174 -11.32 -4.30 -17.68
N LEU A 175 -10.48 -3.97 -16.68
CA LEU A 175 -10.00 -2.61 -16.48
C LEU A 175 -8.66 -2.44 -17.20
N GLN A 176 -8.54 -1.40 -18.01
CA GLN A 176 -7.31 -1.11 -18.71
C GLN A 176 -6.50 -0.04 -17.97
N LEU A 177 -5.18 -0.20 -17.96
CA LEU A 177 -4.24 0.78 -17.43
C LEU A 177 -3.44 1.40 -18.59
N ASP A 178 -2.95 2.61 -18.40
CA ASP A 178 -1.95 3.24 -19.26
C ASP A 178 -0.56 3.09 -18.65
N GLY A 179 0.45 2.91 -19.51
CA GLY A 179 1.84 2.86 -19.11
C GLY A 179 2.57 1.56 -19.48
N PRO A 180 3.65 1.21 -18.75
CA PRO A 180 4.13 1.87 -17.53
C PRO A 180 4.64 3.29 -17.80
N PHE A 181 4.37 4.24 -16.89
CA PHE A 181 4.93 5.59 -16.96
C PHE A 181 6.18 5.76 -16.08
N SER A 182 6.48 4.78 -15.24
CA SER A 182 7.71 4.66 -14.48
C SER A 182 8.14 3.19 -14.45
N VAL A 183 9.42 2.95 -14.70
CA VAL A 183 10.09 1.66 -14.54
C VAL A 183 11.43 1.94 -13.87
N VAL A 184 11.62 1.40 -12.67
CA VAL A 184 12.87 1.53 -11.92
C VAL A 184 13.39 0.14 -11.62
N GLU A 185 14.54 -0.20 -12.19
CA GLU A 185 15.22 -1.47 -11.95
C GLU A 185 16.01 -1.37 -10.63
N GLY A 186 15.53 -2.06 -9.61
CA GLY A 186 16.26 -2.27 -8.37
C GLY A 186 16.88 -3.66 -8.33
N ASP A 187 17.80 -3.87 -7.39
CA ASP A 187 18.34 -5.21 -7.15
C ASP A 187 17.22 -6.09 -6.59
N GLY A 188 16.95 -7.25 -7.20
CA GLY A 188 15.91 -8.18 -6.74
C GLY A 188 14.46 -7.68 -6.79
N VAL A 189 14.19 -6.52 -7.40
CA VAL A 189 12.86 -5.92 -7.49
C VAL A 189 12.75 -4.95 -8.68
N THR A 190 11.62 -4.95 -9.39
CA THR A 190 11.32 -3.93 -10.40
C THR A 190 10.16 -3.06 -9.92
N HIS A 191 10.40 -1.77 -9.72
CA HIS A 191 9.35 -0.82 -9.30
C HIS A 191 8.64 -0.29 -10.54
N LEU A 192 7.36 -0.59 -10.68
CA LEU A 192 6.52 -0.28 -11.84
C LEU A 192 5.40 0.66 -11.44
N ALA A 193 5.07 1.64 -12.30
CA ALA A 193 3.90 2.49 -12.09
C ALA A 193 3.04 2.63 -13.36
N TYR A 194 1.73 2.49 -13.19
CA TYR A 194 0.70 2.57 -14.22
C TYR A 194 -0.40 3.55 -13.83
N ARG A 195 -1.03 4.20 -14.81
CA ARG A 195 -2.21 5.03 -14.58
C ARG A 195 -3.48 4.22 -14.81
N VAL A 196 -4.46 4.38 -13.94
CA VAL A 196 -5.79 3.82 -14.17
C VAL A 196 -6.46 4.61 -15.28
N ARG A 197 -6.97 3.94 -16.32
CA ARG A 197 -7.78 4.62 -17.32
C ARG A 197 -9.19 4.84 -16.78
N PRO A 198 -9.73 6.07 -16.85
CA PRO A 198 -11.14 6.30 -16.61
C PRO A 198 -11.98 5.41 -17.52
N ALA A 199 -13.09 4.89 -17.01
CA ALA A 199 -14.10 4.27 -17.87
C ALA A 199 -14.57 5.31 -18.91
N ALA A 200 -14.57 4.91 -20.18
CA ALA A 200 -15.02 5.74 -21.30
C ALA A 200 -16.53 5.99 -21.27
#